data_AF-W4FTM6-F1
#
_entry.id   AF-W4FTM6-F1
#
_cell.length_a   1.000
_cell.length_b   1.000
_cell.length_c   1.000
_cell.angle_alpha   90.00
_cell.angle_beta   90.00
_cell.angle_gamma   90.00
#
_symmetry.space_group_name_H-M   'P 1'
#
loop_
_entity.id
_entity.type
_entity.pdbx_description
1 polymer ?
#
loop_
_entity_poly.entity_id
_entity_poly.type
_entity_poly.pdbx_seq_one_letter_code
_entity_poly.pdbx_strand_id
1 'polypeptide(L)'
;MDQLQEKSKGGRPRDPIWNEFEVVTDPQKKRLCACVWCRQEMKGEPKRMLMHLTNKCVGVDFDTKQKYIMRTTETTKLQRPPKDDSASLLSQVSRIAQIAAPTSRKIVIAGGNFHSAFIHFVASLTNKPRPRVCFLPTAAGDRDATIMTFYQDCASLNVEPYVQLSFVSSSKQHQGFDEVLLSMDAIICSGGNTLNQQAIWRAQGIDIILRQAWERGIVLGGASAGSLCWFEEGTTDGRPKDLSIVKCLGFLQGSHCPHYDGEPERRSFYHKLVYSGEMKPGYACDNDAGIFFEDFSVKNILSARPDAKVYYVSVAEGKLSELELPTTHYIK
;
A
#
# COMPACT_ATOMS: atom_id res chain seq x y z
N MET A 1 29.94 57.65 -8.24
CA MET A 1 29.95 56.31 -8.87
C MET A 1 28.99 55.45 -8.08
N ASP A 2 27.77 55.33 -8.59
CA ASP A 2 26.66 54.61 -7.98
C ASP A 2 26.95 53.11 -7.88
N GLN A 3 26.87 52.57 -6.67
CA GLN A 3 26.77 51.13 -6.45
C GLN A 3 25.34 50.70 -6.73
N LEU A 4 25.11 50.13 -7.91
CA LEU A 4 23.90 49.40 -8.24
C LEU A 4 23.79 48.18 -7.31
N GLN A 5 22.96 48.31 -6.27
CA GLN A 5 22.45 47.15 -5.53
C GLN A 5 21.61 46.28 -6.47
N GLU A 6 22.15 45.13 -6.88
CA GLU A 6 21.35 44.05 -7.44
C GLU A 6 20.40 43.52 -6.36
N LYS A 7 19.14 43.94 -6.42
CA LYS A 7 18.05 43.33 -5.65
C LYS A 7 17.87 41.88 -6.09
N SER A 8 18.19 40.92 -5.22
CA SER A 8 17.87 39.50 -5.42
C SER A 8 16.35 39.30 -5.52
N LYS A 9 15.85 39.25 -6.75
CA LYS A 9 14.43 38.96 -7.02
C LYS A 9 14.19 37.45 -6.94
N GLY A 10 13.98 36.93 -5.73
CA GLY A 10 13.62 35.51 -5.58
C GLY A 10 13.50 34.97 -4.15
N GLY A 11 12.92 35.72 -3.21
CA GLY A 11 12.64 35.19 -1.88
C GLY A 11 11.57 34.08 -1.89
N ARG A 12 11.77 33.02 -1.09
CA ARG A 12 10.80 31.94 -0.84
C ARG A 12 9.46 32.56 -0.38
N PRO A 13 8.35 32.37 -1.11
CA PRO A 13 7.04 32.85 -0.67
C PRO A 13 6.67 32.23 0.70
N ARG A 14 5.97 32.98 1.57
CA ARG A 14 5.57 32.54 2.92
C ARG A 14 4.49 31.45 2.95
N ASP A 15 4.19 30.79 1.84
CA ASP A 15 3.20 29.71 1.82
C ASP A 15 3.83 28.42 2.37
N PRO A 16 3.25 27.78 3.41
CA PRO A 16 3.75 26.53 3.99
C PRO A 16 4.02 25.41 2.98
N ILE A 17 3.36 25.41 1.81
CA ILE A 17 3.60 24.42 0.77
C ILE A 17 5.05 24.40 0.28
N TRP A 18 5.77 25.52 0.40
CA TRP A 18 7.18 25.58 0.04
C TRP A 18 8.05 24.69 0.93
N ASN A 19 7.58 24.18 2.07
CA ASN A 19 8.31 23.19 2.86
C ASN A 19 8.51 21.87 2.11
N GLU A 20 7.67 21.59 1.12
CA GLU A 20 7.74 20.37 0.31
C GLU A 20 8.49 20.57 -1.03
N PHE A 21 9.12 21.73 -1.23
CA PHE A 21 9.78 22.10 -2.48
C PHE A 21 11.09 22.86 -2.25
N GLU A 22 12.09 22.53 -3.05
CA GLU A 22 13.37 23.23 -3.11
C GLU A 22 13.38 24.21 -4.29
N VAL A 23 14.00 25.38 -4.10
CA VAL A 23 14.18 26.37 -5.18
C VAL A 23 15.29 25.90 -6.10
N VAL A 24 15.02 25.86 -7.41
CA VAL A 24 16.04 25.57 -8.42
C VAL A 24 16.54 26.90 -8.98
N THR A 25 17.81 27.19 -8.76
CA THR A 25 18.46 28.41 -9.25
C THR A 25 18.87 28.24 -10.72
N ASP A 26 18.00 28.66 -11.63
CA ASP A 26 18.29 28.79 -13.05
C ASP A 26 18.28 30.30 -13.42
N PRO A 27 19.41 30.89 -13.85
CA PRO A 27 19.49 32.31 -14.22
C PRO A 27 18.54 32.70 -15.36
N GLN A 28 18.11 31.74 -16.18
CA GLN A 28 17.24 31.97 -17.34
C GLN A 28 15.75 31.72 -17.04
N LYS A 29 15.42 30.99 -15.96
CA LYS A 29 14.03 30.60 -15.62
C LYS A 29 13.63 31.14 -14.25
N LYS A 30 12.80 32.18 -14.25
CA LYS A 30 12.24 32.75 -13.01
C LYS A 30 11.30 31.74 -12.32
N ARG A 31 11.52 31.52 -11.01
CA ARG A 31 10.66 30.75 -10.09
C ARG A 31 10.51 29.27 -10.46
N LEU A 32 11.62 28.57 -10.69
CA LEU A 32 11.61 27.12 -10.82
C LEU A 32 11.79 26.46 -9.42
N CYS A 33 11.09 25.35 -9.18
CA CYS A 33 11.21 24.57 -7.95
C CYS A 33 11.14 23.07 -8.23
N ALA A 34 11.75 22.27 -7.37
CA ALA A 34 11.70 20.80 -7.43
C ALA A 34 10.97 20.26 -6.20
N CYS A 35 10.10 19.27 -6.42
CA CYS A 35 9.46 18.55 -5.32
C CYS A 35 10.49 17.73 -4.54
N VAL A 36 10.55 17.86 -3.21
CA VAL A 36 11.53 17.13 -2.37
C VAL A 36 11.30 15.61 -2.40
N TRP A 37 10.06 15.20 -2.67
CA TRP A 37 9.61 13.81 -2.61
C TRP A 37 9.88 13.01 -3.89
N CYS A 38 9.75 13.63 -5.07
CA CYS A 38 9.89 12.93 -6.36
C CYS A 38 10.88 13.60 -7.33
N ARG A 39 11.50 14.72 -6.90
CA ARG A 39 12.45 15.52 -7.70
C ARG A 39 11.91 16.09 -9.01
N GLN A 40 10.60 16.02 -9.25
CA GLN A 40 9.98 16.64 -10.42
C GLN A 40 10.06 18.17 -10.35
N GLU A 41 10.63 18.78 -11.39
CA GLU A 41 10.73 20.24 -11.53
C GLU A 41 9.45 20.86 -12.09
N MET A 42 9.12 22.06 -11.60
CA MET A 42 7.99 22.84 -12.09
C MET A 42 8.11 24.33 -11.75
N LYS A 43 7.21 25.14 -12.33
CA LYS A 43 7.03 26.53 -11.92
C LYS A 43 6.53 26.58 -10.48
N GLY A 44 7.19 27.40 -9.66
CA GLY A 44 6.92 27.68 -8.24
C GLY A 44 5.67 28.53 -8.03
N GLU A 45 4.54 28.01 -8.49
CA GLU A 45 3.22 28.56 -8.28
C GLU A 45 2.49 27.69 -7.25
N PRO A 46 2.04 28.23 -6.10
CA PRO A 46 1.45 27.43 -5.02
C PRO A 46 0.32 26.50 -5.46
N LYS A 47 -0.57 26.95 -6.38
CA LYS A 47 -1.64 26.13 -6.93
C LYS A 47 -1.11 24.91 -7.72
N ARG A 48 -0.02 25.10 -8.47
CA ARG A 48 0.61 24.04 -9.28
C ARG A 48 1.37 23.06 -8.40
N MET A 49 2.10 23.58 -7.43
CA MET A 49 2.78 22.80 -6.40
C MET A 49 1.78 21.94 -5.61
N LEU A 50 0.63 22.51 -5.24
CA LEU A 50 -0.43 21.82 -4.51
C LEU A 50 -1.05 20.71 -5.33
N MET A 51 -1.46 21.02 -6.56
CA MET A 51 -1.97 20.02 -7.50
C MET A 51 -0.95 18.89 -7.75
N HIS A 52 0.34 19.20 -7.76
CA HIS A 52 1.35 18.17 -7.83
C HIS A 52 1.35 17.29 -6.58
N LEU A 53 1.49 17.86 -5.38
CA LEU A 53 1.51 17.08 -4.13
C LEU A 53 0.25 16.23 -3.95
N THR A 54 -0.94 16.79 -4.18
CA THR A 54 -2.19 16.08 -3.88
C THR A 54 -2.55 15.06 -4.96
N ASN A 55 -2.21 15.30 -6.24
CA ASN A 55 -2.76 14.52 -7.34
C ASN A 55 -1.73 13.84 -8.26
N LYS A 56 -0.45 14.25 -8.24
CA LYS A 56 0.55 13.78 -9.22
C LYS A 56 1.83 13.23 -8.61
N CYS A 57 2.16 13.61 -7.38
CA CYS A 57 3.39 13.20 -6.73
C CYS A 57 3.25 11.74 -6.26
N VAL A 58 4.09 10.87 -6.80
CA VAL A 58 4.13 9.44 -6.47
C VAL A 58 4.99 9.13 -5.24
N GLY A 59 5.86 10.05 -4.84
CA GLY A 59 6.80 9.86 -3.72
C GLY A 59 6.42 10.58 -2.43
N VAL A 60 5.37 11.40 -2.43
CA VAL A 60 4.95 12.13 -1.22
C VAL A 60 4.31 11.17 -0.23
N ASP A 61 4.67 11.28 1.04
CA ASP A 61 4.07 10.46 2.09
C ASP A 61 2.59 10.81 2.31
N PHE A 62 1.87 9.88 2.94
CA PHE A 62 0.44 10.00 3.12
C PHE A 62 0.03 11.17 4.03
N ASP A 63 0.72 11.39 5.15
CA ASP A 63 0.37 12.40 6.15
C ASP A 63 0.55 13.81 5.57
N THR A 64 1.66 14.02 4.86
CA THR A 64 1.93 15.24 4.12
C THR A 64 0.88 15.46 3.04
N LYS A 65 0.51 14.42 2.29
CA LYS A 65 -0.53 14.51 1.25
C LYS A 65 -1.90 14.88 1.83
N GLN A 66 -2.32 14.25 2.93
CA GLN A 66 -3.60 14.53 3.60
C GLN A 66 -3.66 15.94 4.19
N LYS A 67 -2.58 16.39 4.83
CA LYS A 67 -2.44 17.75 5.37
C LYS A 67 -2.81 18.83 4.34
N TYR A 68 -2.34 18.67 3.10
CA TYR A 68 -2.59 19.64 2.05
C TYR A 68 -3.95 19.47 1.36
N ILE A 69 -4.50 18.25 1.28
CA ILE A 69 -5.87 18.00 0.80
C ILE A 69 -6.89 18.69 1.73
N MET A 70 -6.77 18.49 3.04
CA MET A 70 -7.69 19.07 4.03
C MET A 70 -7.69 20.60 3.99
N ARG A 71 -6.50 21.20 3.88
CA ARG A 71 -6.31 22.66 3.75
C ARG A 71 -7.07 23.26 2.56
N THR A 72 -7.14 22.56 1.42
CA THR A 72 -7.91 23.02 0.24
C THR A 72 -9.41 22.99 0.43
N THR A 73 -9.92 22.01 1.16
CA THR A 73 -11.35 21.87 1.45
C THR A 73 -11.85 22.98 2.38
N GLU A 74 -11.03 23.41 3.33
CA GLU A 74 -11.36 24.51 4.26
C GLU A 74 -11.40 25.87 3.57
N THR A 75 -10.46 26.18 2.65
CA THR A 75 -10.48 27.45 1.90
C THR A 75 -11.67 27.57 0.96
N THR A 76 -12.19 26.44 0.47
CA THR A 76 -13.33 26.43 -0.46
C THR A 76 -14.67 26.66 0.26
N LYS A 77 -14.78 26.33 1.55
CA LYS A 77 -15.97 26.61 2.38
C LYS A 77 -16.14 28.08 2.80
N LEU A 78 -15.10 28.90 2.63
CA LEU A 78 -15.08 30.32 3.07
C LEU A 78 -15.45 31.34 1.98
N GLN A 79 -15.83 30.91 0.76
CA GLN A 79 -16.28 31.81 -0.30
C GLN A 79 -17.82 31.77 -0.44
N ARG A 80 -18.48 32.93 -0.24
CA ARG A 80 -19.93 33.18 -0.29
C ARG A 80 -20.62 32.59 -1.53
N PRO A 81 -21.91 32.20 -1.45
CA PRO A 81 -22.63 31.64 -2.59
C PRO A 81 -23.00 32.74 -3.61
N PRO A 82 -23.00 32.45 -4.93
CA PRO A 82 -23.72 33.25 -5.89
C PRO A 82 -25.23 32.93 -5.84
N LYS A 83 -26.04 33.91 -6.23
CA LYS A 83 -27.50 33.85 -6.30
C LYS A 83 -28.00 32.88 -7.38
N ASP A 84 -29.10 32.21 -7.04
CA ASP A 84 -30.10 31.56 -7.88
C ASP A 84 -29.63 30.67 -9.05
N ASP A 85 -29.65 29.35 -8.80
CA ASP A 85 -30.12 28.33 -9.75
C ASP A 85 -30.28 26.99 -9.01
N SER A 86 -31.25 26.92 -8.09
CA SER A 86 -31.43 25.81 -7.14
C SER A 86 -31.78 24.47 -7.79
N ALA A 87 -32.35 24.46 -9.00
CA ALA A 87 -32.72 23.23 -9.71
C ALA A 87 -31.55 22.61 -10.50
N SER A 88 -30.65 23.44 -11.03
CA SER A 88 -29.45 23.01 -11.78
C SER A 88 -28.36 22.49 -10.82
N LEU A 89 -28.16 23.21 -9.71
CA LEU A 89 -27.20 22.86 -8.67
C LEU A 89 -27.55 21.52 -7.99
N LEU A 90 -28.81 21.21 -7.69
CA LEU A 90 -29.14 19.91 -7.11
C LEU A 90 -28.79 18.75 -8.06
N SER A 91 -28.97 18.93 -9.37
CA SER A 91 -28.59 17.91 -10.37
C SER A 91 -27.07 17.79 -10.58
N GLN A 92 -26.34 18.91 -10.48
CA GLN A 92 -24.87 18.93 -10.56
C GLN A 92 -24.21 18.47 -9.27
N VAL A 93 -24.74 18.84 -8.10
CA VAL A 93 -24.30 18.36 -6.78
C VAL A 93 -24.61 16.87 -6.65
N SER A 94 -25.69 16.35 -7.24
CA SER A 94 -25.94 14.90 -7.31
C SER A 94 -24.97 14.16 -8.24
N ARG A 95 -24.55 14.78 -9.36
CA ARG A 95 -23.53 14.24 -10.26
C ARG A 95 -22.10 14.38 -9.73
N ILE A 96 -21.81 15.41 -8.96
CA ILE A 96 -20.52 15.63 -8.29
C ILE A 96 -20.43 14.82 -6.98
N ALA A 97 -21.54 14.59 -6.28
CA ALA A 97 -21.62 13.64 -5.16
C ALA A 97 -21.65 12.17 -5.60
N GLN A 98 -21.78 11.91 -6.91
CA GLN A 98 -21.45 10.65 -7.56
C GLN A 98 -19.96 10.53 -7.94
N ILE A 99 -19.09 11.42 -7.42
CA ILE A 99 -17.71 11.00 -7.13
C ILE A 99 -17.86 9.86 -6.12
N ALA A 100 -17.61 8.63 -6.57
CA ALA A 100 -17.73 7.41 -5.79
C ALA A 100 -17.37 7.68 -4.32
N ALA A 101 -18.28 7.35 -3.40
CA ALA A 101 -17.94 7.31 -1.98
C ALA A 101 -16.54 6.68 -1.86
N PRO A 102 -15.60 7.29 -1.11
CA PRO A 102 -14.21 6.86 -1.14
C PRO A 102 -14.16 5.35 -0.96
N THR A 103 -13.74 4.65 -2.02
CA THR A 103 -13.68 3.20 -2.02
C THR A 103 -12.65 2.81 -0.96
N SER A 104 -13.12 2.24 0.15
CA SER A 104 -12.25 1.88 1.25
C SER A 104 -11.20 0.89 0.75
N ARG A 105 -9.93 1.20 1.03
CA ARG A 105 -8.79 0.44 0.52
C ARG A 105 -8.57 -0.76 1.42
N LYS A 106 -8.51 -1.97 0.88
CA LYS A 106 -8.54 -3.20 1.69
C LYS A 106 -7.28 -4.04 1.49
N ILE A 107 -6.65 -4.45 2.58
CA ILE A 107 -5.53 -5.41 2.58
C ILE A 107 -5.85 -6.51 3.60
N VAL A 108 -5.73 -7.77 3.19
CA VAL A 108 -5.82 -8.92 4.10
C VAL A 108 -4.47 -9.63 4.14
N ILE A 109 -3.93 -9.81 5.33
CA ILE A 109 -2.66 -10.51 5.54
C ILE A 109 -2.87 -11.80 6.33
N ALA A 110 -1.98 -12.76 6.12
CA ALA A 110 -1.94 -14.04 6.81
C ALA A 110 -0.50 -14.46 7.13
N GLY A 111 -0.26 -15.09 8.29
CA GLY A 111 1.05 -15.64 8.63
C GLY A 111 1.47 -16.77 7.70
N GLY A 112 0.54 -17.67 7.33
CA GLY A 112 0.75 -18.81 6.44
C GLY A 112 -0.48 -19.73 6.36
N ASN A 113 -0.46 -20.75 5.49
CA ASN A 113 -1.36 -21.92 5.46
C ASN A 113 -2.89 -21.68 5.35
N PHE A 114 -3.29 -20.54 4.82
CA PHE A 114 -4.67 -20.07 4.92
C PHE A 114 -5.64 -20.56 3.81
N HIS A 115 -5.10 -21.12 2.72
CA HIS A 115 -5.78 -21.82 1.61
C HIS A 115 -7.15 -21.22 1.18
N SER A 116 -8.15 -22.07 0.93
CA SER A 116 -9.51 -21.68 0.52
C SER A 116 -10.20 -20.70 1.47
N ALA A 117 -10.03 -20.85 2.78
CA ALA A 117 -10.70 -20.00 3.77
C ALA A 117 -10.29 -18.52 3.61
N PHE A 118 -9.02 -18.28 3.32
CA PHE A 118 -8.50 -16.93 3.06
C PHE A 118 -8.99 -16.36 1.74
N ILE A 119 -8.96 -17.15 0.66
CA ILE A 119 -9.46 -16.71 -0.64
C ILE A 119 -10.95 -16.36 -0.52
N HIS A 120 -11.73 -17.18 0.19
CA HIS A 120 -13.14 -16.93 0.45
C HIS A 120 -13.36 -15.61 1.21
N PHE A 121 -12.60 -15.37 2.27
CA PHE A 121 -12.70 -14.12 3.02
C PHE A 121 -12.32 -12.91 2.16
N VAL A 122 -11.20 -12.95 1.43
CA VAL A 122 -10.78 -11.89 0.50
C VAL A 122 -11.85 -11.64 -0.57
N ALA A 123 -12.42 -12.69 -1.16
CA ALA A 123 -13.48 -12.59 -2.15
C ALA A 123 -14.74 -11.93 -1.57
N SER A 124 -15.12 -12.24 -0.32
CA SER A 124 -16.29 -11.66 0.33
C SER A 124 -16.20 -10.13 0.48
N LEU A 125 -14.99 -9.60 0.69
CA LEU A 125 -14.74 -8.16 0.84
C LEU A 125 -14.94 -7.36 -0.46
N THR A 126 -15.03 -8.03 -1.61
CA THR A 126 -15.31 -7.40 -2.90
C THR A 126 -16.77 -6.98 -3.04
N ASN A 127 -17.67 -7.55 -2.22
CA ASN A 127 -19.13 -7.41 -2.32
C ASN A 127 -19.72 -7.80 -3.69
N LYS A 128 -19.00 -8.63 -4.46
CA LYS A 128 -19.47 -9.16 -5.75
C LYS A 128 -19.90 -10.61 -5.59
N PRO A 129 -20.96 -11.06 -6.30
CA PRO A 129 -21.44 -12.42 -6.19
C PRO A 129 -20.42 -13.45 -6.69
N ARG A 130 -19.66 -13.10 -7.73
CA ARG A 130 -18.59 -13.93 -8.31
C ARG A 130 -17.40 -13.05 -8.72
N PRO A 131 -16.52 -12.67 -7.78
CA PRO A 131 -15.42 -11.75 -8.06
C PRO A 131 -14.31 -12.38 -8.91
N ARG A 132 -13.65 -11.55 -9.71
CA ARG A 132 -12.40 -11.89 -10.40
C ARG A 132 -11.23 -11.80 -9.43
N VAL A 133 -10.66 -12.95 -9.07
CA VAL A 133 -9.58 -13.06 -8.09
C VAL A 133 -8.29 -13.44 -8.82
N CYS A 134 -7.35 -12.51 -8.84
CA CYS A 134 -6.05 -12.72 -9.48
C CYS A 134 -5.01 -13.20 -8.47
N PHE A 135 -4.30 -14.27 -8.80
CA PHE A 135 -3.15 -14.76 -8.06
C PHE A 135 -1.84 -14.29 -8.72
N LEU A 136 -0.93 -13.77 -7.91
CA LEU A 136 0.43 -13.36 -8.32
C LEU A 136 1.44 -14.32 -7.68
N PRO A 137 1.91 -15.34 -8.41
CA PRO A 137 2.82 -16.36 -7.90
C PRO A 137 4.30 -15.93 -7.88
N THR A 138 4.59 -14.63 -7.98
CA THR A 138 5.95 -14.12 -8.19
C THR A 138 6.93 -14.54 -7.10
N ALA A 139 6.53 -14.51 -5.81
CA ALA A 139 7.40 -14.97 -4.72
C ALA A 139 7.73 -16.46 -4.81
N ALA A 140 6.82 -17.26 -5.39
CA ALA A 140 7.07 -18.67 -5.67
C ALA A 140 7.82 -18.90 -6.99
N GLY A 141 8.25 -17.84 -7.68
CA GLY A 141 8.93 -17.93 -8.97
C GLY A 141 8.02 -18.43 -10.10
N ASP A 142 6.73 -18.07 -10.06
CA ASP A 142 5.72 -18.51 -11.04
C ASP A 142 5.62 -20.03 -11.18
N ARG A 143 5.90 -20.77 -10.10
CA ARG A 143 5.94 -22.23 -10.11
C ARG A 143 4.55 -22.84 -10.33
N ASP A 144 4.44 -23.71 -11.34
CA ASP A 144 3.22 -24.42 -11.72
C ASP A 144 2.51 -25.10 -10.54
N ALA A 145 3.25 -25.78 -9.66
CA ALA A 145 2.67 -26.45 -8.50
C ALA A 145 1.90 -25.48 -7.59
N THR A 146 2.45 -24.29 -7.33
CA THR A 146 1.79 -23.25 -6.52
C THR A 146 0.54 -22.73 -7.23
N ILE A 147 0.60 -22.58 -8.56
CA ILE A 147 -0.53 -22.13 -9.39
C ILE A 147 -1.66 -23.17 -9.38
N MET A 148 -1.33 -24.46 -9.47
CA MET A 148 -2.30 -25.55 -9.39
C MET A 148 -2.99 -25.58 -8.04
N THR A 149 -2.26 -25.41 -6.94
CA THR A 149 -2.86 -25.32 -5.60
C THR A 149 -3.83 -24.14 -5.51
N PHE A 150 -3.50 -22.96 -6.05
CA PHE A 150 -4.44 -21.83 -6.08
C PHE A 150 -5.76 -22.17 -6.80
N TYR A 151 -5.69 -22.83 -7.96
CA TYR A 151 -6.91 -23.25 -8.68
C TYR A 151 -7.69 -24.33 -7.91
N GLN A 152 -7.01 -25.26 -7.25
CA GLN A 152 -7.65 -26.26 -6.37
C GLN A 152 -8.37 -25.59 -5.20
N ASP A 153 -7.74 -24.62 -4.54
CA ASP A 153 -8.32 -23.88 -3.43
C ASP A 153 -9.53 -23.04 -3.86
N CYS A 154 -9.57 -22.59 -5.12
CA CYS A 154 -10.70 -21.86 -5.70
C CYS A 154 -11.85 -22.77 -6.17
N ALA A 155 -11.62 -24.08 -6.34
CA ALA A 155 -12.56 -24.96 -7.05
C ALA A 155 -13.94 -25.06 -6.38
N SER A 156 -14.00 -24.94 -5.05
CA SER A 156 -15.25 -24.95 -4.28
C SER A 156 -15.85 -23.56 -4.05
N LEU A 157 -15.15 -22.49 -4.47
CA LEU A 157 -15.53 -21.11 -4.21
C LEU A 157 -16.25 -20.50 -5.43
N ASN A 158 -17.21 -19.62 -5.18
CA ASN A 158 -17.89 -18.89 -6.26
C ASN A 158 -17.04 -17.68 -6.71
N VAL A 159 -15.90 -17.93 -7.33
CA VAL A 159 -14.98 -16.91 -7.86
C VAL A 159 -14.66 -17.15 -9.33
N GLU A 160 -14.07 -16.17 -9.98
CA GLU A 160 -13.41 -16.31 -11.29
C GLU A 160 -11.89 -16.22 -11.05
N PRO A 161 -11.18 -17.36 -10.92
CA PRO A 161 -9.75 -17.34 -10.65
C PRO A 161 -8.96 -16.96 -11.90
N TYR A 162 -7.95 -16.13 -11.73
CA TYR A 162 -7.01 -15.72 -12.76
C TYR A 162 -5.58 -15.78 -12.22
N VAL A 163 -4.59 -16.05 -13.07
CA VAL A 163 -3.18 -16.06 -12.67
C VAL A 163 -2.39 -15.11 -13.55
N GLN A 164 -1.70 -14.14 -12.93
CA GLN A 164 -0.80 -13.24 -13.63
C GLN A 164 0.65 -13.62 -13.35
N LEU A 165 1.30 -14.19 -14.37
CA LEU A 165 2.74 -14.49 -14.33
C LEU A 165 3.56 -13.20 -14.41
N SER A 166 4.69 -13.14 -13.72
CA SER A 166 5.67 -12.05 -13.77
C SER A 166 6.90 -12.40 -14.60
N PHE A 167 7.20 -13.69 -14.78
CA PHE A 167 8.30 -14.21 -15.58
C PHE A 167 7.83 -14.43 -17.01
N VAL A 168 7.53 -13.33 -17.71
CA VAL A 168 6.90 -13.33 -19.03
C VAL A 168 7.90 -13.06 -20.16
N SER A 169 7.59 -13.58 -21.35
CA SER A 169 8.24 -13.20 -22.61
C SER A 169 7.42 -12.14 -23.34
N SER A 170 8.09 -11.31 -24.14
CA SER A 170 7.41 -10.27 -24.93
C SER A 170 6.59 -10.89 -26.06
N SER A 171 5.30 -10.54 -26.12
CA SER A 171 4.40 -10.88 -27.23
C SER A 171 3.39 -9.75 -27.41
N LYS A 172 3.07 -9.40 -28.66
CA LYS A 172 2.06 -8.38 -28.98
C LYS A 172 0.63 -8.78 -28.61
N GLN A 173 0.41 -10.05 -28.29
CA GLN A 173 -0.88 -10.59 -27.87
C GLN A 173 -1.07 -10.55 -26.35
N HIS A 174 0.00 -10.30 -25.59
CA HIS A 174 -0.10 -10.21 -24.13
C HIS A 174 -0.65 -8.84 -23.73
N GLN A 175 -1.63 -8.85 -22.83
CA GLN A 175 -2.10 -7.65 -22.16
C GLN A 175 -1.00 -7.09 -21.25
N GLY A 176 -1.00 -5.77 -21.04
CA GLY A 176 -0.15 -5.14 -20.05
C GLY A 176 -0.48 -5.57 -18.61
N PHE A 177 0.49 -5.50 -17.70
CA PHE A 177 0.25 -5.79 -16.28
C PHE A 177 -0.83 -4.88 -15.68
N ASP A 178 -0.87 -3.62 -16.11
CA ASP A 178 -1.87 -2.64 -15.68
C ASP A 178 -3.27 -3.00 -16.18
N GLU A 179 -3.40 -3.38 -17.45
CA GLU A 179 -4.67 -3.85 -18.02
C GLU A 179 -5.24 -5.03 -17.24
N VAL A 180 -4.40 -6.02 -16.94
CA VAL A 180 -4.83 -7.21 -16.21
C VAL A 180 -5.14 -6.86 -14.76
N LEU A 181 -4.15 -6.39 -14.00
CA LEU A 181 -4.26 -6.22 -12.54
C LEU A 181 -5.34 -5.20 -12.15
N LEU A 182 -5.52 -4.13 -12.93
CA LEU A 182 -6.54 -3.11 -12.64
C LEU A 182 -7.95 -3.51 -13.08
N SER A 183 -8.11 -4.65 -13.78
CA SER A 183 -9.41 -5.22 -14.14
C SER A 183 -9.95 -6.22 -13.11
N MET A 184 -9.18 -6.51 -12.05
CA MET A 184 -9.49 -7.51 -11.04
C MET A 184 -10.30 -6.93 -9.88
N ASP A 185 -10.97 -7.80 -9.14
CA ASP A 185 -11.73 -7.43 -7.95
C ASP A 185 -10.90 -7.65 -6.67
N ALA A 186 -10.06 -8.69 -6.70
CA ALA A 186 -9.08 -8.96 -5.68
C ALA A 186 -7.76 -9.47 -6.29
N ILE A 187 -6.66 -9.21 -5.60
CA ILE A 187 -5.31 -9.64 -5.95
C ILE A 187 -4.69 -10.33 -4.74
N ILE A 188 -4.31 -11.60 -4.88
CA ILE A 188 -3.68 -12.41 -3.84
C ILE A 188 -2.25 -12.73 -4.25
N CYS A 189 -1.28 -12.37 -3.42
CA CYS A 189 0.14 -12.63 -3.65
C CYS A 189 0.58 -13.91 -2.93
N SER A 190 1.39 -14.72 -3.59
CA SER A 190 1.86 -15.99 -3.05
C SER A 190 2.86 -15.83 -1.89
N GLY A 191 3.01 -16.90 -1.11
CA GLY A 191 4.23 -17.11 -0.31
C GLY A 191 5.46 -17.39 -1.18
N GLY A 192 6.64 -17.45 -0.56
CA GLY A 192 7.92 -17.73 -1.23
C GLY A 192 9.00 -16.72 -0.84
N ASN A 193 9.80 -16.26 -1.81
CA ASN A 193 10.91 -15.34 -1.55
C ASN A 193 10.51 -13.88 -1.76
N THR A 194 10.28 -13.14 -0.67
CA THR A 194 9.89 -11.72 -0.71
C THR A 194 10.95 -10.84 -1.37
N LEU A 195 12.24 -11.09 -1.13
CA LEU A 195 13.33 -10.30 -1.70
C LEU A 195 13.28 -10.32 -3.23
N ASN A 196 13.17 -11.52 -3.81
CA ASN A 196 13.08 -11.71 -5.26
C ASN A 196 11.80 -11.12 -5.83
N GLN A 197 10.66 -11.37 -5.17
CA GLN A 197 9.38 -10.78 -5.56
C GLN A 197 9.47 -9.25 -5.68
N GLN A 198 10.00 -8.58 -4.64
CA GLN A 198 10.12 -7.12 -4.63
C GLN A 198 11.05 -6.61 -5.74
N ALA A 199 12.16 -7.31 -6.00
CA ALA A 199 13.08 -6.94 -7.08
C ALA A 199 12.41 -7.05 -8.46
N ILE A 200 11.69 -8.15 -8.72
CA ILE A 200 10.98 -8.38 -9.98
C ILE A 200 9.87 -7.36 -10.18
N TRP A 201 9.05 -7.11 -9.15
CA TRP A 201 7.95 -6.16 -9.27
C TRP A 201 8.42 -4.75 -9.57
N ARG A 202 9.49 -4.27 -8.91
CA ARG A 202 10.08 -2.96 -9.21
C ARG A 202 10.65 -2.89 -10.63
N ALA A 203 11.29 -3.96 -11.10
CA ALA A 203 11.82 -4.02 -12.45
C ALA A 203 10.71 -4.00 -13.52
N GLN A 204 9.56 -4.60 -13.23
CA GLN A 204 8.40 -4.69 -14.12
C GLN A 204 7.38 -3.55 -13.94
N GLY A 205 7.56 -2.66 -12.95
CA GLY A 205 6.59 -1.62 -12.59
C GLY A 205 5.29 -2.13 -11.96
N ILE A 206 5.26 -3.39 -11.53
CA ILE A 206 4.08 -4.03 -10.90
C ILE A 206 3.80 -3.39 -9.54
N ASP A 207 4.82 -2.95 -8.81
CA ASP A 207 4.69 -2.24 -7.54
C ASP A 207 3.83 -0.97 -7.66
N ILE A 208 4.03 -0.20 -8.72
CA ILE A 208 3.23 1.00 -9.03
C ILE A 208 1.79 0.62 -9.34
N ILE A 209 1.58 -0.44 -10.11
CA ILE A 209 0.25 -0.91 -10.51
C ILE A 209 -0.53 -1.43 -9.29
N LEU A 210 0.13 -2.20 -8.41
CA LEU A 210 -0.47 -2.67 -7.15
C LEU A 210 -0.87 -1.51 -6.25
N ARG A 211 -0.08 -0.42 -6.23
CA ARG A 211 -0.46 0.79 -5.51
C ARG A 211 -1.76 1.35 -6.07
N GLN A 212 -1.84 1.54 -7.39
CA GLN A 212 -3.05 2.02 -8.06
C GLN A 212 -4.25 1.10 -7.82
N ALA A 213 -4.07 -0.22 -7.88
CA ALA A 213 -5.12 -1.20 -7.60
C ALA A 213 -5.71 -0.97 -6.21
N TRP A 214 -4.85 -0.86 -5.18
CA TRP A 214 -5.29 -0.60 -3.82
C TRP A 214 -5.97 0.78 -3.68
N GLU A 215 -5.52 1.82 -4.39
CA GLU A 215 -6.18 3.15 -4.36
C GLU A 215 -7.58 3.13 -4.99
N ARG A 216 -7.82 2.23 -5.95
CA ARG A 216 -9.12 2.02 -6.59
C ARG A 216 -10.07 1.12 -5.78
N GLY A 217 -9.63 0.63 -4.62
CA GLY A 217 -10.43 -0.26 -3.77
C GLY A 217 -10.41 -1.74 -4.19
N ILE A 218 -9.52 -2.15 -5.09
CA ILE A 218 -9.26 -3.57 -5.35
C ILE A 218 -8.71 -4.19 -4.05
N VAL A 219 -9.28 -5.33 -3.65
CA VAL A 219 -8.88 -5.99 -2.40
C VAL A 219 -7.52 -6.64 -2.62
N LEU A 220 -6.51 -6.25 -1.84
CA LEU A 220 -5.22 -6.92 -1.87
C LEU A 220 -5.13 -7.94 -0.74
N GLY A 221 -4.33 -8.98 -0.93
CA GLY A 221 -3.92 -9.82 0.18
C GLY A 221 -2.81 -10.78 -0.16
N GLY A 222 -2.42 -11.56 0.84
CA GLY A 222 -1.48 -12.65 0.68
C GLY A 222 -1.07 -13.26 2.02
N ALA A 223 -0.37 -14.38 1.93
CA ALA A 223 0.19 -15.08 3.07
C ALA A 223 1.72 -15.17 2.94
N SER A 224 2.43 -15.29 4.07
CA SER A 224 3.89 -15.41 4.08
C SER A 224 4.59 -14.22 3.37
N ALA A 225 5.35 -14.45 2.30
CA ALA A 225 5.91 -13.36 1.48
C ALA A 225 4.84 -12.39 0.96
N GLY A 226 3.66 -12.91 0.62
CA GLY A 226 2.51 -12.14 0.15
C GLY A 226 1.80 -11.34 1.24
N SER A 227 2.02 -11.62 2.53
CA SER A 227 1.57 -10.74 3.62
C SER A 227 2.63 -9.69 3.95
N LEU A 228 3.90 -10.11 3.98
CA LEU A 228 5.05 -9.26 4.28
C LEU A 228 5.19 -8.10 3.30
N CYS A 229 4.91 -8.32 2.02
CA CYS A 229 5.19 -7.36 0.96
C CYS A 229 4.42 -6.03 1.10
N TRP A 230 3.32 -5.98 1.84
CA TRP A 230 2.51 -4.77 1.99
C TRP A 230 3.09 -3.78 3.01
N PHE A 231 3.92 -4.22 3.93
CA PHE A 231 4.50 -3.38 4.98
C PHE A 231 5.68 -2.55 4.49
N GLU A 232 6.21 -1.67 5.33
CA GLU A 232 7.46 -0.95 5.01
C GLU A 232 8.66 -1.91 5.07
N GLU A 233 8.64 -2.86 5.99
CA GLU A 233 9.71 -3.83 6.19
C GLU A 233 9.25 -5.09 6.91
N GLY A 234 10.13 -6.08 6.98
CA GLY A 234 9.97 -7.19 7.92
C GLY A 234 11.02 -8.27 7.77
N THR A 235 10.80 -9.38 8.47
CA THR A 235 11.76 -10.49 8.53
C THR A 235 11.60 -11.42 7.32
N THR A 236 12.72 -11.88 6.76
CA THR A 236 12.73 -12.80 5.63
C THR A 236 13.86 -13.81 5.73
N ASP A 237 13.57 -15.02 5.27
CA ASP A 237 14.49 -16.13 4.98
C ASP A 237 14.98 -16.11 3.52
N GLY A 238 14.72 -15.00 2.79
CA GLY A 238 15.02 -14.90 1.37
C GLY A 238 16.51 -14.87 1.01
N ARG A 239 17.40 -14.89 1.99
CA ARG A 239 18.86 -14.97 1.82
C ARG A 239 19.38 -16.26 2.44
N PRO A 240 20.38 -16.93 1.83
CA PRO A 240 20.99 -18.11 2.43
C PRO A 240 21.55 -17.84 3.83
N LYS A 241 21.57 -18.91 4.65
CA LYS A 241 22.14 -18.99 6.01
C LYS A 241 21.30 -18.37 7.13
N ASP A 242 20.99 -17.09 7.04
CA ASP A 242 20.45 -16.34 8.18
C ASP A 242 19.15 -15.62 7.83
N LEU A 243 18.26 -15.50 8.83
CA LEU A 243 17.14 -14.56 8.76
C LEU A 243 17.68 -13.13 8.60
N SER A 244 16.99 -12.34 7.78
CA SER A 244 17.41 -10.98 7.46
C SER A 244 16.22 -10.03 7.34
N ILE A 245 16.51 -8.75 7.12
CA ILE A 245 15.52 -7.71 6.90
C ILE A 245 15.31 -7.51 5.39
N VAL A 246 14.07 -7.22 5.00
CA VAL A 246 13.73 -6.74 3.65
C VAL A 246 12.87 -5.47 3.74
N LYS A 247 13.11 -4.53 2.82
CA LYS A 247 12.24 -3.36 2.60
C LYS A 247 11.21 -3.69 1.54
N CYS A 248 9.95 -3.42 1.85
CA CYS A 248 8.79 -3.86 1.10
C CYS A 248 8.11 -2.67 0.38
N LEU A 249 6.80 -2.77 0.08
CA LEU A 249 6.09 -1.74 -0.70
C LEU A 249 5.68 -0.52 0.13
N GLY A 250 5.57 -0.64 1.46
CA GLY A 250 5.22 0.46 2.35
C GLY A 250 3.76 0.92 2.23
N PHE A 251 2.85 0.02 1.86
CA PHE A 251 1.41 0.32 1.82
C PHE A 251 0.84 0.40 3.23
N LEU A 252 1.29 -0.49 4.10
CA LEU A 252 1.01 -0.49 5.54
C LEU A 252 2.27 -0.03 6.29
N GLN A 253 2.07 0.76 7.35
CA GLN A 253 3.16 1.27 8.18
C GLN A 253 3.69 0.19 9.14
N GLY A 254 4.95 0.34 9.52
CA GLY A 254 5.60 -0.55 10.47
C GLY A 254 6.14 -1.82 9.80
N SER A 255 6.32 -2.85 10.61
CA SER A 255 6.90 -4.12 10.17
C SER A 255 5.93 -5.30 10.25
N HIS A 256 6.29 -6.40 9.59
CA HIS A 256 5.56 -7.66 9.69
C HIS A 256 6.48 -8.87 9.87
N CYS A 257 5.99 -9.86 10.63
CA CYS A 257 6.63 -11.14 10.83
C CYS A 257 5.61 -12.28 10.60
N PRO A 258 5.60 -12.92 9.41
CA PRO A 258 4.77 -14.09 9.16
C PRO A 258 5.35 -15.36 9.83
N HIS A 259 4.60 -16.45 9.86
CA HIS A 259 5.02 -17.74 10.43
C HIS A 259 5.55 -17.63 11.88
N TYR A 260 4.90 -16.82 12.70
CA TYR A 260 5.43 -16.46 14.02
C TYR A 260 5.52 -17.65 15.01
N ASP A 261 4.69 -18.68 14.80
CA ASP A 261 4.71 -19.96 15.49
C ASP A 261 5.50 -21.06 14.76
N GLY A 262 5.91 -20.83 13.51
CA GLY A 262 6.48 -21.86 12.65
C GLY A 262 7.96 -22.17 12.90
N GLU A 263 8.73 -21.16 13.31
CA GLU A 263 10.18 -21.28 13.51
C GLU A 263 10.60 -20.55 14.81
N PRO A 264 11.16 -21.27 15.81
CA PRO A 264 11.51 -20.68 17.11
C PRO A 264 12.44 -19.45 17.02
N GLU A 265 13.34 -19.46 16.03
CA GLU A 265 14.31 -18.38 15.82
C GLU A 265 13.64 -17.09 15.33
N ARG A 266 12.53 -17.19 14.59
CA ARG A 266 11.88 -16.06 13.95
C ARG A 266 11.29 -15.07 14.96
N ARG A 267 10.63 -15.59 16.00
CA ARG A 267 10.08 -14.79 17.11
C ARG A 267 11.17 -14.04 17.86
N SER A 268 12.22 -14.76 18.25
CA SER A 268 13.38 -14.19 18.96
C SER A 268 14.14 -13.16 18.12
N PHE A 269 14.30 -13.43 16.82
CA PHE A 269 14.94 -12.51 15.88
C PHE A 269 14.12 -11.23 15.70
N TYR A 270 12.80 -11.35 15.51
CA TYR A 270 11.92 -10.19 15.39
C TYR A 270 11.92 -9.32 16.66
N HIS A 271 11.87 -9.95 17.84
CA HIS A 271 12.02 -9.28 19.13
C HIS A 271 13.32 -8.48 19.22
N LYS A 272 14.45 -9.11 18.86
CA LYS A 272 15.76 -8.45 18.87
C LYS A 272 15.78 -7.20 18.00
N LEU A 273 15.26 -7.30 16.76
CA LEU A 273 15.26 -6.19 15.80
C LEU A 273 14.35 -5.03 16.21
N VAL A 274 13.16 -5.33 16.74
CA VAL A 274 12.24 -4.30 17.23
C VAL A 274 12.82 -3.62 18.48
N TYR A 275 13.44 -4.39 19.38
CA TYR A 275 14.06 -3.85 20.58
C TYR A 275 15.29 -2.98 20.29
N SER A 276 16.15 -3.39 19.35
CA SER A 276 17.34 -2.61 18.97
C SER A 276 17.02 -1.36 18.15
N GLY A 277 15.81 -1.25 17.61
CA GLY A 277 15.40 -0.17 16.70
C GLY A 277 15.87 -0.38 15.25
N GLU A 278 16.46 -1.53 14.93
CA GLU A 278 16.80 -1.90 13.55
C GLU A 278 15.56 -2.19 12.70
N MET A 279 14.42 -2.47 13.35
CA MET A 279 13.12 -2.66 12.73
C MET A 279 12.03 -1.90 13.50
N LYS A 280 11.08 -1.32 12.77
CA LYS A 280 9.91 -0.65 13.33
C LYS A 280 9.04 -1.63 14.13
N PRO A 281 8.28 -1.16 15.14
CA PRO A 281 7.16 -1.91 15.69
C PRO A 281 6.20 -2.40 14.61
N GLY A 282 5.49 -3.49 14.87
CA GLY A 282 4.68 -4.12 13.84
C GLY A 282 3.90 -5.33 14.28
N TYR A 283 3.32 -6.00 13.29
CA TYR A 283 2.42 -7.13 13.50
C TYR A 283 3.12 -8.46 13.25
N ALA A 284 2.89 -9.43 14.12
CA ALA A 284 3.32 -10.81 13.90
C ALA A 284 2.11 -11.74 13.83
N CYS A 285 2.13 -12.68 12.89
CA CYS A 285 1.03 -13.62 12.69
C CYS A 285 1.54 -15.04 12.68
N ASP A 286 0.90 -15.89 13.49
CA ASP A 286 1.06 -17.34 13.41
C ASP A 286 0.54 -17.85 12.04
N ASN A 287 0.92 -19.07 11.70
CA ASN A 287 0.22 -19.81 10.65
C ASN A 287 -1.27 -19.89 10.99
N ASP A 288 -2.13 -19.71 9.98
CA ASP A 288 -3.59 -19.69 10.14
C ASP A 288 -4.14 -18.51 10.97
N ALA A 289 -3.32 -17.49 11.27
CA ALA A 289 -3.74 -16.20 11.82
C ALA A 289 -3.46 -15.02 10.89
N GLY A 290 -4.33 -14.01 10.89
CA GLY A 290 -4.29 -12.94 9.91
C GLY A 290 -4.95 -11.65 10.38
N ILE A 291 -4.84 -10.61 9.55
CA ILE A 291 -5.40 -9.29 9.84
C ILE A 291 -6.07 -8.75 8.58
N PHE A 292 -7.28 -8.24 8.75
CA PHE A 292 -7.92 -7.40 7.75
C PHE A 292 -7.72 -5.93 8.10
N PHE A 293 -7.08 -5.19 7.20
CA PHE A 293 -6.94 -3.75 7.22
C PHE A 293 -7.92 -3.10 6.26
N GLU A 294 -8.58 -2.06 6.74
CA GLU A 294 -9.30 -1.11 5.90
C GLU A 294 -8.67 0.27 6.09
N ASP A 295 -8.27 0.85 4.97
CA ASP A 295 -7.30 1.92 4.88
C ASP A 295 -6.02 1.55 5.63
N PHE A 296 -5.77 2.17 6.78
CA PHE A 296 -4.59 1.91 7.61
C PHE A 296 -4.96 1.33 8.98
N SER A 297 -6.25 1.06 9.21
CA SER A 297 -6.75 0.60 10.51
C SER A 297 -7.02 -0.89 10.47
N VAL A 298 -6.61 -1.57 11.54
CA VAL A 298 -7.03 -2.96 11.81
C VAL A 298 -8.55 -2.99 11.97
N LYS A 299 -9.23 -3.78 11.16
CA LYS A 299 -10.68 -4.00 11.25
C LYS A 299 -11.02 -5.32 11.91
N ASN A 300 -10.32 -6.39 11.50
CA ASN A 300 -10.52 -7.70 12.08
C ASN A 300 -9.19 -8.41 12.30
N ILE A 301 -9.08 -9.06 13.45
CA ILE A 301 -8.13 -10.14 13.69
C ILE A 301 -8.80 -11.44 13.26
N LEU A 302 -8.18 -12.12 12.31
CA LEU A 302 -8.66 -13.31 11.64
C LEU A 302 -7.95 -14.54 12.19
N SER A 303 -8.67 -15.65 12.30
CA SER A 303 -8.06 -16.94 12.60
C SER A 303 -8.83 -18.09 11.95
N ALA A 304 -8.12 -19.09 11.43
CA ALA A 304 -8.73 -20.31 10.89
C ALA A 304 -8.78 -21.46 11.92
N ARG A 305 -8.05 -21.34 13.04
CA ARG A 305 -8.05 -22.33 14.13
C ARG A 305 -7.93 -21.67 15.51
N PRO A 306 -8.48 -22.27 16.58
CA PRO A 306 -8.59 -21.61 17.90
C PRO A 306 -7.28 -21.10 18.51
N ASP A 307 -6.16 -21.72 18.17
CA ASP A 307 -4.85 -21.49 18.77
C ASP A 307 -3.90 -20.63 17.90
N ALA A 308 -4.29 -20.27 16.68
CA ALA A 308 -3.52 -19.37 15.82
C ALA A 308 -3.77 -17.91 16.21
N LYS A 309 -2.70 -17.18 16.55
CA LYS A 309 -2.75 -15.85 17.15
C LYS A 309 -2.06 -14.77 16.31
N VAL A 310 -2.46 -13.53 16.62
CA VAL A 310 -1.84 -12.32 16.09
C VAL A 310 -1.28 -11.51 17.26
N TYR A 311 -0.11 -10.91 17.06
CA TYR A 311 0.56 -10.09 18.04
C TYR A 311 0.92 -8.72 17.45
N TYR A 312 0.97 -7.72 18.31
CA TYR A 312 1.64 -6.45 18.02
C TYR A 312 2.90 -6.33 18.88
N VAL A 313 4.05 -6.22 18.22
CA VAL A 313 5.37 -6.18 18.87
C VAL A 313 5.90 -4.74 18.81
N SER A 314 6.28 -4.21 19.97
CA SER A 314 6.72 -2.82 20.12
C SER A 314 7.70 -2.66 21.28
N VAL A 315 8.17 -1.44 21.51
CA VAL A 315 8.94 -1.06 22.70
C VAL A 315 8.13 -0.05 23.51
N ALA A 316 7.85 -0.37 24.77
CA ALA A 316 7.16 0.50 25.71
C ALA A 316 8.03 0.65 26.97
N GLU A 317 8.28 1.89 27.39
CA GLU A 317 9.08 2.18 28.60
C GLU A 317 10.48 1.54 28.58
N GLY A 318 11.10 1.46 27.40
CA GLY A 318 12.42 0.84 27.22
C GLY A 318 12.43 -0.69 27.34
N LYS A 319 11.27 -1.34 27.35
CA LYS A 319 11.13 -2.79 27.36
C LYS A 319 10.41 -3.26 26.09
N LEU A 320 10.80 -4.43 25.62
CA LEU A 320 10.05 -5.11 24.57
C LEU A 320 8.64 -5.44 25.10
N SER A 321 7.62 -5.13 24.30
CA SER A 321 6.22 -5.46 24.53
C SER A 321 5.70 -6.29 23.37
N GLU A 322 5.11 -7.44 23.70
CA GLU A 322 4.41 -8.29 22.75
C GLU A 322 2.95 -8.41 23.24
N LEU A 323 2.05 -7.79 22.51
CA LEU A 323 0.63 -7.75 22.84
C LEU A 323 -0.13 -8.71 21.92
N GLU A 324 -0.69 -9.78 22.47
CA GLU A 324 -1.65 -10.63 21.76
C GLU A 324 -2.92 -9.81 21.43
N LEU A 325 -3.31 -9.83 20.16
CA LEU A 325 -4.53 -9.18 19.67
C LEU A 325 -5.67 -10.22 19.63
N PRO A 326 -6.78 -10.01 20.36
CA PRO A 326 -7.86 -10.99 20.41
C PRO A 326 -8.49 -11.25 19.04
N THR A 327 -8.72 -12.52 18.72
CA THR A 327 -9.44 -12.92 17.50
C THR A 327 -10.83 -12.32 17.50
N THR A 328 -11.18 -11.63 16.41
CA THR A 328 -12.51 -11.01 16.22
C THR A 328 -13.36 -11.74 15.21
N HIS A 329 -12.74 -12.57 14.36
CA HIS A 329 -13.40 -13.26 13.28
C HIS A 329 -12.71 -14.59 12.98
N TYR A 330 -13.48 -15.67 13.06
CA TYR A 330 -13.02 -16.98 12.61
C TYR A 330 -13.44 -17.19 11.16
N ILE A 331 -12.48 -17.51 10.30
CA ILE A 331 -12.76 -17.86 8.90
C ILE A 331 -12.63 -19.37 8.73
N LYS A 332 -13.53 -19.95 7.94
CA LYS A 332 -13.63 -21.40 7.71
C LYS A 332 -13.56 -21.70 6.25
#